data_AF-A0A101KTY8-F1
#
_entry.id   AF-A0A101KTY8-F1
#
_cell.length_a   1.000
_cell.length_b   1.000
_cell.length_c   1.000
_cell.angle_alpha   90.00
_cell.angle_beta   90.00
_cell.angle_gamma   90.00
#
_symmetry.space_group_name_H-M   'P 1'
#
loop_
_entity.id
_entity.type
_entity.pdbx_description
1 polymer ?
#
loop_
_entity_poly.entity_id
_entity_poly.type
_entity_poly.pdbx_seq_one_letter_code
_entity_poly.pdbx_strand_id
1 'polypeptide(L)'
;MAECGFDAVLIDCEHGSAGPERVEEMARATSLSRIVSILRPEDPSPWMVTKYLECGVDGLMIPLVSDAKVAQSIVDRFRFSAPFDHQDRMLILMIETIEAVNNLPQIMAVEGVDAYLVAPGDLALTIGAQPITYEWQQGNKPQAVAEVVDRAIKTIVDAGKICGTLVNHSDVGSFVDKGVRLVYDHANHMLSYGAREFLGRLKQSPYKLEAVSA
;
A
#
# COMPACT_ATOMS: atom_id res chain seq x y z
N MET A 1 -15.17 -3.70 5.43
CA MET A 1 -14.50 -3.57 4.13
C MET A 1 -15.17 -4.42 3.07
N ALA A 2 -15.34 -5.74 3.27
CA ALA A 2 -16.08 -6.60 2.33
C ALA A 2 -17.48 -6.06 1.95
N GLU A 3 -18.30 -5.71 2.93
CA GLU A 3 -19.64 -5.11 2.70
C GLU A 3 -19.61 -3.79 1.91
N CYS A 4 -18.47 -3.09 1.91
CA CYS A 4 -18.29 -1.85 1.15
C CYS A 4 -17.79 -2.12 -0.28
N GLY A 5 -17.57 -3.39 -0.67
CA GLY A 5 -17.11 -3.78 -1.99
C GLY A 5 -15.60 -3.71 -2.21
N PHE A 6 -14.78 -3.73 -1.15
CA PHE A 6 -13.32 -3.81 -1.31
C PHE A 6 -12.89 -5.23 -1.69
N ASP A 7 -11.94 -5.35 -2.63
CA ASP A 7 -11.34 -6.62 -3.03
C ASP A 7 -10.34 -7.16 -1.98
N ALA A 8 -9.70 -6.24 -1.25
CA ALA A 8 -8.62 -6.57 -0.32
C ALA A 8 -8.57 -5.64 0.90
N VAL A 9 -7.86 -6.10 1.93
CA VAL A 9 -7.41 -5.29 3.07
C VAL A 9 -5.89 -5.40 3.18
N LEU A 10 -5.24 -4.24 3.30
CA LEU A 10 -3.82 -4.16 3.66
C LEU A 10 -3.69 -4.13 5.20
N ILE A 11 -3.03 -5.13 5.75
CA ILE A 11 -2.64 -5.22 7.16
C ILE A 11 -1.23 -4.65 7.28
N ASP A 12 -1.12 -3.48 7.87
CA ASP A 12 0.15 -2.77 7.99
C ASP A 12 0.84 -3.08 9.33
N CYS A 13 1.95 -3.80 9.30
CA CYS A 13 2.81 -4.04 10.45
C CYS A 13 4.05 -3.14 10.46
N GLU A 14 4.38 -2.47 9.36
CA GLU A 14 5.53 -1.55 9.28
C GLU A 14 5.32 -0.27 10.09
N HIS A 15 4.11 0.28 10.05
CA HIS A 15 3.75 1.46 10.83
C HIS A 15 2.56 1.22 11.77
N GLY A 16 1.89 0.08 11.64
CA GLY A 16 0.82 -0.32 12.53
C GLY A 16 1.32 -1.00 13.81
N SER A 17 0.38 -1.31 14.69
CA SER A 17 0.66 -1.98 15.97
C SER A 17 0.23 -3.46 15.99
N ALA A 18 -0.10 -4.03 14.83
CA ALA A 18 -0.62 -5.38 14.74
C ALA A 18 0.51 -6.41 14.92
N GLY A 19 0.44 -7.18 16.00
CA GLY A 19 1.29 -8.37 16.17
C GLY A 19 0.73 -9.59 15.43
N PRO A 20 1.49 -10.70 15.39
CA PRO A 20 1.15 -11.89 14.60
C PRO A 20 -0.19 -12.52 14.97
N GLU A 21 -0.50 -12.57 16.26
CA GLU A 21 -1.79 -13.09 16.76
C GLU A 21 -2.97 -12.30 16.17
N ARG A 22 -2.84 -10.97 16.10
CA ARG A 22 -3.85 -10.10 15.50
C ARG A 22 -3.89 -10.25 13.98
N VAL A 23 -2.74 -10.45 13.33
CA VAL A 23 -2.68 -10.73 11.89
C VAL A 23 -3.45 -12.01 11.57
N GLU A 24 -3.25 -13.09 12.32
CA GLU A 24 -3.99 -14.33 12.11
C GLU A 24 -5.51 -14.14 12.29
N GLU A 25 -5.93 -13.38 13.29
CA GLU A 25 -7.33 -13.03 13.49
C GLU A 25 -7.90 -12.27 12.29
N MET A 26 -7.15 -11.30 11.77
CA MET A 26 -7.54 -10.52 10.59
C MET A 26 -7.58 -11.40 9.33
N ALA A 27 -6.59 -12.27 9.11
CA ALA A 27 -6.57 -13.20 7.98
C ALA A 27 -7.74 -14.20 8.03
N ARG A 28 -8.09 -14.72 9.21
CA ARG A 28 -9.30 -15.53 9.39
C ARG A 28 -10.56 -14.75 9.05
N ALA A 29 -10.63 -13.48 9.46
CA ALA A 29 -11.79 -12.63 9.18
C ALA A 29 -11.94 -12.29 7.68
N THR A 30 -10.84 -12.00 6.97
CA THR A 30 -10.85 -11.73 5.52
C THR A 30 -11.24 -12.99 4.74
N SER A 31 -10.71 -14.16 5.12
CA SER A 31 -11.08 -15.46 4.53
C SER A 31 -12.58 -15.73 4.64
N LEU A 32 -13.17 -15.57 5.83
CA LEU A 32 -14.62 -15.71 6.04
C LEU A 32 -15.45 -14.68 5.28
N SER A 33 -14.89 -13.49 5.06
CA SER A 33 -15.54 -12.38 4.35
C SER A 33 -15.29 -12.40 2.84
N ARG A 34 -14.52 -13.38 2.32
CA ARG A 34 -14.15 -13.53 0.90
C ARG A 34 -13.48 -12.30 0.28
N ILE A 35 -12.57 -11.69 1.02
CA ILE A 35 -11.68 -10.63 0.53
C ILE A 35 -10.23 -11.01 0.80
N VAL A 36 -9.30 -10.46 0.02
CA VAL A 36 -7.87 -10.78 0.09
C VAL A 36 -7.22 -10.07 1.30
N SER A 37 -6.37 -10.77 2.04
CA SER A 37 -5.49 -10.20 3.06
C SER A 37 -4.07 -10.02 2.50
N ILE A 38 -3.67 -8.76 2.35
CA ILE A 38 -2.29 -8.41 2.00
C ILE A 38 -1.64 -7.89 3.27
N LEU A 39 -0.45 -8.37 3.62
CA LEU A 39 0.29 -7.87 4.77
C LEU A 39 1.57 -7.16 4.34
N ARG A 40 1.82 -6.00 4.95
CA ARG A 40 3.11 -5.30 4.88
C ARG A 40 3.91 -5.56 6.16
N PRO A 41 5.02 -6.34 6.11
CA PRO A 41 5.81 -6.66 7.28
C PRO A 41 6.66 -5.47 7.73
N GLU A 42 7.21 -5.56 8.93
CA GLU A 42 8.12 -4.57 9.52
C GLU A 42 9.39 -4.34 8.69
N ASP A 43 9.89 -5.40 8.07
CA ASP A 43 11.12 -5.39 7.27
C ASP A 43 11.12 -6.59 6.29
N PRO A 44 11.97 -6.60 5.25
CA PRO A 44 11.99 -7.67 4.24
C PRO A 44 12.74 -8.94 4.69
N SER A 45 13.06 -9.11 5.98
CA SER A 45 13.86 -10.25 6.43
C SER A 45 13.17 -11.58 6.16
N PRO A 46 13.96 -12.65 5.91
CA PRO A 46 13.40 -13.97 5.64
C PRO A 46 12.49 -14.50 6.74
N TRP A 47 12.77 -14.11 7.99
CA TRP A 47 11.96 -14.47 9.14
C TRP A 47 10.55 -13.86 9.04
N MET A 48 10.43 -12.55 8.77
CA MET A 48 9.13 -11.89 8.65
C MET A 48 8.32 -12.41 7.48
N VAL A 49 8.95 -12.62 6.31
CA VAL A 49 8.29 -13.21 5.14
C VAL A 49 7.64 -14.56 5.49
N THR A 50 8.37 -15.43 6.18
CA THR A 50 7.88 -16.77 6.54
C THR A 50 6.77 -16.70 7.57
N LYS A 51 7.03 -15.96 8.65
CA LYS A 51 6.13 -15.83 9.77
C LYS A 51 4.74 -15.35 9.32
N TYR A 52 4.68 -14.32 8.48
CA TYR A 52 3.39 -13.79 8.06
C TYR A 52 2.70 -14.64 6.98
N LEU A 53 3.45 -15.34 6.12
CA LEU A 53 2.84 -16.36 5.25
C LEU A 53 2.19 -17.49 6.07
N GLU A 54 2.83 -17.90 7.18
CA GLU A 54 2.30 -18.88 8.13
C GLU A 54 1.11 -18.36 8.94
N CYS A 55 1.00 -17.04 9.15
CA CYS A 55 -0.21 -16.43 9.71
C CYS A 55 -1.45 -16.54 8.80
N GLY A 56 -1.28 -17.07 7.58
CA GLY A 56 -2.39 -17.35 6.66
C GLY A 56 -2.82 -16.17 5.79
N VAL A 57 -1.95 -15.16 5.61
CA VAL A 57 -2.22 -14.05 4.70
C VAL A 57 -2.15 -14.51 3.23
N ASP A 58 -2.97 -13.90 2.39
CA ASP A 58 -3.07 -14.24 0.96
C ASP A 58 -1.92 -13.63 0.14
N GLY A 59 -1.24 -12.60 0.67
CA GLY A 59 -0.11 -12.00 0.01
C GLY A 59 0.72 -11.07 0.89
N LEU A 60 1.89 -10.71 0.39
CA LEU A 60 2.81 -9.80 1.05
C LEU A 60 3.11 -8.58 0.19
N MET A 61 3.19 -7.42 0.84
CA MET A 61 3.68 -6.16 0.30
C MET A 61 5.00 -5.82 1.00
N ILE A 62 6.12 -6.07 0.34
CA ILE A 62 7.44 -6.04 0.97
C ILE A 62 8.06 -4.64 0.84
N PRO A 63 8.40 -3.97 1.97
CA PRO A 63 9.08 -2.68 1.95
C PRO A 63 10.59 -2.85 1.70
N LEU A 64 11.30 -1.73 1.61
CA LEU A 64 12.75 -1.60 1.59
C LEU A 64 13.46 -2.33 0.44
N VAL A 65 12.83 -2.36 -0.74
CA VAL A 65 13.42 -2.96 -1.95
C VAL A 65 14.22 -1.92 -2.72
N SER A 66 15.56 -2.05 -2.72
CA SER A 66 16.46 -1.10 -3.39
C SER A 66 16.92 -1.54 -4.79
N ASP A 67 17.06 -2.85 -5.02
CA ASP A 67 17.67 -3.40 -6.23
C ASP A 67 17.17 -4.82 -6.57
N ALA A 68 17.62 -5.34 -7.72
CA ALA A 68 17.25 -6.66 -8.21
C ALA A 68 17.73 -7.82 -7.32
N LYS A 69 18.83 -7.64 -6.58
CA LYS A 69 19.38 -8.67 -5.69
C LYS A 69 18.50 -8.82 -4.45
N VAL A 70 18.04 -7.69 -3.88
CA VAL A 70 17.06 -7.68 -2.80
C VAL A 70 15.75 -8.30 -3.28
N ALA A 71 15.23 -7.88 -4.43
CA ALA A 71 14.02 -8.45 -5.03
C ALA A 71 14.13 -9.98 -5.24
N GLN A 72 15.24 -10.48 -5.80
CA GLN A 72 15.46 -11.91 -5.99
C GLN A 72 15.49 -12.67 -4.65
N SER A 73 16.17 -12.13 -3.63
CA SER A 73 16.21 -12.74 -2.30
C SER A 73 14.82 -12.86 -1.67
N ILE A 74 13.95 -11.87 -1.91
CA ILE A 74 12.57 -11.88 -1.42
C ILE A 74 11.76 -12.97 -2.14
N VAL A 75 11.85 -13.04 -3.48
CA VAL A 75 11.18 -14.07 -4.28
C VAL A 75 11.61 -15.47 -3.86
N ASP A 76 12.92 -15.70 -3.72
CA ASP A 76 13.47 -17.00 -3.33
C ASP A 76 12.92 -17.42 -1.96
N ARG A 77 12.84 -16.47 -1.02
CA ARG A 77 12.26 -16.77 0.30
C ARG A 77 10.76 -17.00 0.24
N PHE A 78 10.03 -16.19 -0.51
CA PHE A 78 8.58 -16.32 -0.66
C PHE A 78 8.22 -17.71 -1.20
N ARG A 79 8.91 -18.16 -2.26
CA ARG A 79 8.75 -19.51 -2.82
C ARG A 79 9.16 -20.61 -1.85
N PHE A 80 10.24 -20.41 -1.10
CA PHE A 80 10.67 -21.37 -0.09
C PHE A 80 9.64 -21.54 1.03
N SER A 81 9.02 -20.43 1.47
CA SER A 81 8.04 -20.42 2.56
C SER A 81 6.65 -20.89 2.12
N ALA A 82 6.31 -20.75 0.84
CA ALA A 82 5.05 -21.21 0.24
C ALA A 82 5.31 -22.19 -0.93
N PRO A 83 5.94 -23.37 -0.68
CA PRO A 83 6.42 -24.24 -1.75
C PRO A 83 5.30 -24.86 -2.60
N PHE A 84 4.08 -24.96 -2.06
CA PHE A 84 2.96 -25.63 -2.72
C PHE A 84 1.94 -24.67 -3.33
N ASP A 85 1.91 -23.43 -2.86
CA ASP A 85 0.81 -22.49 -3.10
C ASP A 85 1.28 -21.04 -3.36
N HIS A 86 2.59 -20.79 -3.51
CA HIS A 86 3.08 -19.44 -3.85
C HIS A 86 2.46 -18.84 -5.12
N GLN A 87 1.96 -19.67 -6.04
CA GLN A 87 1.29 -19.22 -7.27
C GLN A 87 -0.12 -18.68 -7.03
N ASP A 88 -0.74 -19.07 -5.92
CA ASP A 88 -2.07 -18.61 -5.50
C ASP A 88 -1.99 -17.42 -4.54
N ARG A 89 -0.76 -16.97 -4.21
CA ARG A 89 -0.49 -15.86 -3.30
C ARG A 89 0.07 -14.68 -4.07
N MET A 90 -0.11 -13.48 -3.50
CA MET A 90 0.39 -12.26 -4.14
C MET A 90 1.70 -11.77 -3.50
N LEU A 91 2.69 -11.44 -4.33
CA LEU A 91 3.92 -10.77 -3.93
C LEU A 91 4.02 -9.38 -4.58
N ILE A 92 3.98 -8.34 -3.74
CA ILE A 92 4.11 -6.95 -4.13
C ILE A 92 5.43 -6.41 -3.58
N LEU A 93 6.22 -5.73 -4.42
CA LEU A 93 7.44 -5.04 -3.99
C LEU A 93 7.21 -3.53 -3.95
N MET A 94 7.60 -2.88 -2.85
CA MET A 94 7.50 -1.43 -2.73
C MET A 94 8.68 -0.72 -3.40
N ILE A 95 8.34 0.33 -4.15
CA ILE A 95 9.26 1.23 -4.85
C ILE A 95 9.17 2.58 -4.14
N GLU A 96 10.02 2.74 -3.14
CA GLU A 96 9.87 3.77 -2.11
C GLU A 96 11.11 4.64 -1.92
N THR A 97 12.18 4.35 -2.65
CA THR A 97 13.41 5.15 -2.66
C THR A 97 13.78 5.59 -4.07
N ILE A 98 14.48 6.72 -4.19
CA ILE A 98 15.01 7.16 -5.49
C ILE A 98 15.95 6.12 -6.12
N GLU A 99 16.68 5.37 -5.29
CA GLU A 99 17.52 4.25 -5.73
C GLU A 99 16.68 3.15 -6.37
N ALA A 100 15.59 2.73 -5.73
CA ALA A 100 14.67 1.73 -6.27
C ALA A 100 14.07 2.20 -7.61
N VAL A 101 13.69 3.48 -7.71
CA VAL A 101 13.18 4.05 -8.97
C VAL A 101 14.22 3.97 -10.09
N ASN A 102 15.49 4.23 -9.80
CA ASN A 102 16.56 4.13 -10.79
C ASN A 102 16.87 2.66 -11.19
N ASN A 103 16.63 1.72 -10.28
CA ASN A 103 16.83 0.28 -10.48
C ASN A 103 15.58 -0.47 -10.95
N LEU A 104 14.48 0.24 -11.24
CA LEU A 104 13.19 -0.36 -11.64
C LEU A 104 13.31 -1.38 -12.77
N PRO A 105 14.03 -1.12 -13.89
CA PRO A 105 14.14 -2.10 -14.97
C PRO A 105 14.73 -3.44 -14.52
N GLN A 106 15.74 -3.40 -13.63
CA GLN A 106 16.40 -4.60 -13.11
C GLN A 106 15.52 -5.30 -12.07
N ILE A 107 14.83 -4.55 -11.21
CA ILE A 107 13.86 -5.08 -10.24
C ILE A 107 12.71 -5.80 -10.99
N MET A 108 12.20 -5.19 -12.07
CA MET A 108 11.10 -5.77 -12.86
C MET A 108 11.49 -7.00 -13.69
N ALA A 109 12.78 -7.23 -13.88
CA ALA A 109 13.30 -8.41 -14.55
C ALA A 109 13.30 -9.66 -13.65
N VAL A 110 13.13 -9.50 -12.33
CA VAL A 110 13.00 -10.61 -11.39
C VAL A 110 11.63 -11.28 -11.57
N GLU A 111 11.63 -12.57 -11.90
CA GLU A 111 10.40 -13.35 -12.07
C GLU A 111 9.75 -13.70 -10.73
N GLY A 112 8.42 -13.75 -10.69
CA GLY A 112 7.66 -14.12 -9.49
C GLY A 112 7.21 -12.94 -8.63
N VAL A 113 7.29 -11.71 -9.14
CA VAL A 113 6.69 -10.52 -8.53
C VAL A 113 5.42 -10.16 -9.32
N ASP A 114 4.30 -9.99 -8.62
CA ASP A 114 3.00 -9.76 -9.24
C ASP A 114 2.71 -8.28 -9.49
N ALA A 115 3.15 -7.41 -8.57
CA ALA A 115 2.95 -5.97 -8.69
C ALA A 115 4.08 -5.17 -8.03
N TYR A 116 4.18 -3.91 -8.44
CA TYR A 116 5.13 -2.94 -7.91
C TYR A 116 4.38 -1.74 -7.37
N LEU A 117 4.57 -1.44 -6.09
CA LEU A 117 3.85 -0.38 -5.39
C LEU A 117 4.72 0.87 -5.26
N VAL A 118 4.40 1.95 -5.95
CA VAL A 118 5.07 3.24 -5.79
C VAL A 118 4.57 3.90 -4.51
N ALA A 119 5.45 4.23 -3.56
CA ALA A 119 5.12 4.83 -2.27
C ALA A 119 5.51 6.33 -2.22
N PRO A 120 4.55 7.27 -2.42
CA PRO A 120 4.89 8.70 -2.55
C PRO A 120 5.48 9.33 -1.29
N GLY A 121 5.05 8.90 -0.09
CA GLY A 121 5.51 9.45 1.18
C GLY A 121 6.99 9.17 1.42
N ASP A 122 7.39 7.92 1.25
CA ASP A 122 8.77 7.47 1.41
C ASP A 122 9.70 8.01 0.30
N LEU A 123 9.21 8.08 -0.94
CA LEU A 123 9.95 8.71 -2.03
C LEU A 123 10.29 10.17 -1.71
N ALA A 124 9.34 10.92 -1.12
CA ALA A 124 9.56 12.30 -0.71
C ALA A 124 10.69 12.43 0.33
N LEU A 125 10.78 11.50 1.28
CA LEU A 125 11.88 11.45 2.25
C LEU A 125 13.24 11.29 1.54
N THR A 126 13.33 10.37 0.60
CA THR A 126 14.61 10.06 -0.07
C THR A 126 15.12 11.16 -1.00
N ILE A 127 14.24 12.01 -1.53
CA ILE A 127 14.62 13.15 -2.37
C ILE A 127 14.78 14.46 -1.59
N GLY A 128 14.72 14.41 -0.25
CA GLY A 128 14.94 15.56 0.63
C GLY A 128 13.75 16.52 0.72
N ALA A 129 12.55 16.10 0.32
CA ALA A 129 11.34 16.90 0.42
C ALA A 129 10.74 16.79 1.83
N GLN A 130 11.31 17.52 2.79
CA GLN A 130 10.85 17.55 4.19
C GLN A 130 10.59 18.98 4.69
N PRO A 131 9.69 19.17 5.69
CA PRO A 131 8.86 18.15 6.33
C PRO A 131 7.62 17.77 5.48
N ILE A 132 7.15 16.53 5.58
CA ILE A 132 5.84 16.15 5.03
C ILE A 132 4.75 16.86 5.82
N THR A 133 3.94 17.67 5.16
CA THR A 133 2.82 18.39 5.79
C THR A 133 1.49 17.72 5.51
N TYR A 134 0.49 18.03 6.35
CA TYR A 134 -0.89 17.59 6.13
C TYR A 134 -1.44 18.01 4.75
N GLU A 135 -1.04 19.19 4.24
CA GLU A 135 -1.45 19.67 2.92
C GLU A 135 -0.96 18.77 1.78
N TRP A 136 0.22 18.16 1.91
CA TRP A 136 0.76 17.23 0.92
C TRP A 136 -0.06 15.95 0.84
N GLN A 137 -0.53 15.47 2.00
CA GLN A 137 -1.40 14.30 2.08
C GLN A 137 -2.77 14.57 1.42
N GLN A 138 -3.16 15.83 1.27
CA GLN A 138 -4.37 16.28 0.57
C GLN A 138 -4.13 16.61 -0.93
N GLY A 139 -2.99 16.20 -1.49
CA GLY A 139 -2.71 16.32 -2.93
C GLY A 139 -1.77 17.45 -3.33
N ASN A 140 -1.40 18.37 -2.42
CA ASN A 140 -0.48 19.47 -2.73
C ASN A 140 1.00 19.07 -2.52
N LYS A 141 1.44 18.01 -3.20
CA LYS A 141 2.81 17.49 -3.09
C LYS A 141 3.79 18.39 -3.86
N PRO A 142 5.06 18.54 -3.41
CA PRO A 142 6.07 19.25 -4.19
C PRO A 142 6.22 18.65 -5.58
N GLN A 143 6.38 19.51 -6.59
CA GLN A 143 6.48 19.10 -7.99
C GLN A 143 7.55 18.02 -8.22
N ALA A 144 8.72 18.15 -7.58
CA ALA A 144 9.79 17.16 -7.69
C ALA A 144 9.37 15.75 -7.20
N VAL A 145 8.53 15.66 -6.17
CA VAL A 145 7.99 14.37 -5.68
C VAL A 145 7.03 13.80 -6.72
N ALA A 146 6.12 14.64 -7.23
CA ALA A 146 5.14 14.24 -8.24
C ALA A 146 5.82 13.72 -9.53
N GLU A 147 6.89 14.39 -9.98
CA GLU A 147 7.66 13.98 -11.16
C GLU A 147 8.34 12.60 -10.97
N VAL A 148 8.89 12.33 -9.79
CA VAL A 148 9.52 11.03 -9.49
C VAL A 148 8.47 9.92 -9.41
N VAL A 149 7.33 10.17 -8.76
CA VAL A 149 6.20 9.24 -8.69
C VAL A 149 5.66 8.94 -10.09
N ASP A 150 5.44 9.97 -10.91
CA ASP A 150 4.91 9.81 -12.27
C ASP A 150 5.89 9.06 -13.17
N ARG A 151 7.19 9.32 -13.03
CA ARG A 151 8.23 8.56 -13.73
C ARG A 151 8.21 7.09 -13.33
N ALA A 152 8.10 6.77 -12.03
CA ALA A 152 8.06 5.40 -11.54
C ALA A 152 6.82 4.66 -12.06
N ILE A 153 5.64 5.27 -11.93
CA ILE A 153 4.37 4.72 -12.45
C ILE A 153 4.48 4.47 -13.94
N LYS A 154 4.92 5.46 -14.72
CA LYS A 154 5.06 5.34 -16.17
C LYS A 154 6.00 4.19 -16.56
N THR A 155 7.12 4.05 -15.86
CA THR A 155 8.09 2.98 -16.11
C THR A 155 7.48 1.60 -15.89
N ILE A 156 6.71 1.42 -14.81
CA ILE A 156 6.06 0.13 -14.49
C ILE A 156 4.94 -0.18 -15.49
N VAL A 157 4.10 0.80 -15.79
CA VAL A 157 2.94 0.65 -16.68
C VAL A 157 3.39 0.40 -18.13
N ASP A 158 4.38 1.15 -18.64
CA ASP A 158 4.93 0.95 -20.00
C ASP A 158 5.57 -0.44 -20.15
N ALA A 159 6.11 -1.01 -19.07
CA ALA A 159 6.65 -2.36 -19.04
C ALA A 159 5.56 -3.46 -18.99
N GLY A 160 4.27 -3.08 -18.98
CA GLY A 160 3.14 -4.00 -18.90
C GLY A 160 3.00 -4.69 -17.53
N LYS A 161 3.65 -4.16 -16.49
CA LYS A 161 3.58 -4.69 -15.12
C LYS A 161 2.46 -4.01 -14.33
N ILE A 162 1.95 -4.69 -13.31
CA ILE A 162 0.91 -4.14 -12.44
C ILE A 162 1.54 -3.08 -11.53
N CYS A 163 1.09 -1.84 -11.69
CA CYS A 163 1.47 -0.73 -10.82
C CYS A 163 0.41 -0.52 -9.73
N GLY A 164 0.86 -0.33 -8.50
CA GLY A 164 0.05 0.16 -7.40
C GLY A 164 0.57 1.43 -6.77
N THR A 165 -0.28 2.14 -6.02
CA THR A 165 0.13 3.30 -5.22
C THR A 165 -0.92 3.64 -4.15
N LEU A 166 -0.51 4.42 -3.15
CA LEU A 166 -1.40 5.03 -2.17
C LEU A 166 -2.15 6.20 -2.82
N VAL A 167 -3.48 6.19 -2.73
CA VAL A 167 -4.37 7.23 -3.24
C VAL A 167 -5.26 7.76 -2.11
N ASN A 168 -6.02 8.81 -2.39
CA ASN A 168 -7.09 9.31 -1.55
C ASN A 168 -8.35 9.57 -2.38
N HIS A 169 -9.42 10.02 -1.70
CA HIS A 169 -10.71 10.34 -2.33
C HIS A 169 -10.60 11.31 -3.53
N SER A 170 -9.66 12.25 -3.50
CA SER A 170 -9.55 13.31 -4.51
C SER A 170 -8.68 12.95 -5.71
N ASP A 171 -7.71 12.05 -5.57
CA ASP A 171 -6.71 11.79 -6.61
C ASP A 171 -6.80 10.38 -7.25
N VAL A 172 -7.61 9.47 -6.70
CA VAL A 172 -7.76 8.09 -7.20
C VAL A 172 -8.01 8.02 -8.71
N GLY A 173 -8.90 8.86 -9.25
CA GLY A 173 -9.21 8.87 -10.69
C GLY A 173 -7.98 9.19 -11.54
N SER A 174 -7.18 10.18 -11.12
CA SER A 174 -5.97 10.58 -11.85
C SER A 174 -4.91 9.49 -11.89
N PHE A 175 -4.80 8.66 -10.85
CA PHE A 175 -3.89 7.51 -10.83
C PHE A 175 -4.40 6.35 -11.69
N VAL A 176 -5.71 6.09 -11.69
CA VAL A 176 -6.32 5.08 -12.56
C VAL A 176 -6.13 5.41 -14.04
N ASP A 177 -6.28 6.69 -14.41
CA ASP A 177 -6.05 7.20 -15.77
C ASP A 177 -4.58 7.02 -16.21
N LYS A 178 -3.63 7.06 -15.27
CA LYS A 178 -2.20 6.78 -15.50
C LYS A 178 -1.88 5.29 -15.65
N GLY A 179 -2.87 4.40 -15.52
CA GLY A 179 -2.69 2.95 -15.66
C GLY A 179 -2.46 2.20 -14.35
N VAL A 180 -2.56 2.86 -13.19
CA VAL A 180 -2.49 2.18 -11.88
C VAL A 180 -3.68 1.25 -11.71
N ARG A 181 -3.45 0.04 -11.19
CA ARG A 181 -4.49 -1.00 -11.02
C ARG A 181 -4.58 -1.58 -9.62
N LEU A 182 -3.55 -1.38 -8.79
CA LEU A 182 -3.61 -1.68 -7.35
C LEU A 182 -3.67 -0.37 -6.56
N VAL A 183 -4.87 0.07 -6.20
CA VAL A 183 -5.07 1.30 -5.43
C VAL A 183 -5.44 0.97 -3.98
N TYR A 184 -4.87 1.69 -3.03
CA TYR A 184 -5.28 1.59 -1.62
C TYR A 184 -5.26 2.97 -0.96
N ASP A 185 -6.00 3.12 0.12
CA ASP A 185 -6.03 4.30 0.98
C ASP A 185 -6.06 3.84 2.45
N HIS A 186 -5.65 4.71 3.36
CA HIS A 186 -5.71 4.42 4.79
C HIS A 186 -7.16 4.50 5.29
N ALA A 187 -7.58 3.52 6.09
CA ALA A 187 -8.88 3.55 6.74
C ALA A 187 -9.11 4.85 7.56
N ASN A 188 -8.05 5.40 8.16
CA ASN A 188 -8.09 6.67 8.89
C ASN A 188 -8.41 7.87 7.98
N HIS A 189 -7.95 7.88 6.72
CA HIS A 189 -8.29 8.92 5.76
C HIS A 189 -9.77 8.83 5.39
N MET A 190 -10.27 7.63 5.09
CA MET A 190 -11.68 7.40 4.77
C MET A 190 -12.61 7.80 5.93
N LEU A 191 -12.27 7.40 7.16
CA LEU A 191 -13.01 7.76 8.38
C LEU A 191 -13.01 9.27 8.61
N SER A 192 -11.84 9.91 8.50
CA SER A 192 -11.71 11.35 8.68
C SER A 192 -12.48 12.14 7.63
N TYR A 193 -12.42 11.69 6.37
CA TYR A 193 -13.17 12.29 5.27
C TYR A 193 -14.67 12.18 5.52
N GLY A 194 -15.19 10.97 5.78
CA GLY A 194 -16.61 10.74 6.04
C GLY A 194 -17.13 11.51 7.26
N ALA A 195 -16.35 11.57 8.35
CA ALA A 195 -16.72 12.34 9.53
C ALA A 195 -16.81 13.85 9.25
N ARG A 196 -15.86 14.41 8.49
CA ARG A 196 -15.89 15.84 8.11
C ARG A 196 -17.04 16.15 7.17
N GLU A 197 -17.33 15.27 6.23
CA GLU A 197 -18.45 15.40 5.28
C GLU A 197 -19.79 15.42 6.04
N PHE A 198 -20.00 14.46 6.93
CA PHE A 198 -21.16 14.40 7.81
C PHE A 198 -21.33 15.65 8.67
N LEU A 199 -20.27 16.05 9.39
CA LEU A 199 -20.30 17.27 10.22
C LEU A 199 -20.48 18.54 9.38
N GLY A 200 -19.96 18.57 8.16
CA GLY A 200 -20.15 19.66 7.21
C GLY A 200 -21.62 19.84 6.85
N ARG A 201 -22.33 18.75 6.58
CA ARG A 201 -23.79 18.77 6.34
C ARG A 201 -24.56 19.27 7.56
N LEU A 202 -24.20 18.83 8.76
CA LEU A 202 -24.84 19.31 9.99
C LEU A 202 -24.66 20.81 10.19
N LYS A 203 -23.48 21.35 9.90
CA LYS A 203 -23.20 22.80 10.00
C LYS A 203 -23.99 23.64 8.99
N GLN A 204 -24.44 23.04 7.88
CA GLN A 204 -25.31 23.69 6.90
C GLN A 204 -26.79 23.68 7.31
N SER A 205 -27.16 22.93 8.36
CA SER A 205 -28.53 22.90 8.86
C SER A 205 -28.95 24.27 9.41
N PRO A 206 -30.18 24.74 9.10
CA PRO A 206 -30.72 25.95 9.72
C PRO A 206 -31.01 25.76 11.22
N TYR A 207 -31.03 24.51 11.71
CA TYR A 207 -31.26 24.17 13.11
C TYR A 207 -29.94 23.94 13.83
N LYS A 208 -29.70 24.70 14.91
CA LYS A 208 -28.54 24.49 15.78
C LYS A 208 -28.77 23.26 16.65
N LEU A 209 -27.89 22.28 16.53
CA LEU A 209 -27.82 21.16 17.46
C LEU A 209 -27.01 21.59 18.68
N GLU A 210 -27.52 21.33 19.87
CA GLU A 210 -26.79 21.54 21.12
C GLU A 210 -25.69 20.49 21.26
N ALA A 211 -24.49 20.91 21.67
CA ALA A 211 -23.43 19.97 21.98
C ALA A 211 -23.82 19.19 23.24
N VAL A 212 -23.73 17.87 23.19
CA VAL A 212 -23.84 17.04 24.39
C VAL A 212 -22.55 17.27 25.19
N SER A 213 -22.64 18.03 26.29
CA SER A 213 -21.53 18.18 27.24
C SER A 213 -21.33 16.86 28.00
N ALA A 214 -20.10 16.36 28.00
CA ALA A 214 -19.66 15.29 28.91
C ALA A 214 -19.25 15.88 30.26
#